data_AF-A0A7K0YXJ6-F1
#
_entry.id   AF-A0A7K0YXJ6-F1
#
_cell.length_a   1.000
_cell.length_b   1.000
_cell.length_c   1.000
_cell.angle_alpha   90.00
_cell.angle_beta   90.00
_cell.angle_gamma   90.00
#
_symmetry.space_group_name_H-M   'P 1'
#
loop_
_entity.id
_entity.type
_entity.pdbx_description
1 polymer ?
#
loop_
_entity_poly.entity_id
_entity_poly.type
_entity_poly.pdbx_seq_one_letter_code
_entity_poly.pdbx_strand_id
1 'polypeptide(L)'
;SHHTVEDTSLAFGQALREALGDKAGIRRFGDAMVPLDEVLVQAAVDLSGRPYLVHRQPEIVELIGTVDTTLGRHIWESIVAEARIALHVRVLEGRNAHHVFEAQFKAVARALRDACAIDSRISGIPSTKGSL
;
A
#
# COMPACT_ATOMS: atom_id res chain seq x y z
N SER A 1 -14.10 -0.25 -16.92
CA SER A 1 -13.36 -0.76 -15.75
C SER A 1 -12.38 0.26 -15.21
N HIS A 2 -11.58 0.92 -16.06
CA HIS A 2 -10.56 1.90 -15.66
C HIS A 2 -11.05 2.95 -14.64
N HIS A 3 -12.03 3.78 -14.99
CA HIS A 3 -12.50 4.86 -14.10
C HIS A 3 -13.03 4.31 -12.77
N THR A 4 -13.77 3.20 -12.80
CA THR A 4 -14.27 2.55 -11.59
C THR A 4 -13.13 2.12 -10.65
N VAL A 5 -12.04 1.55 -11.19
CA VAL A 5 -10.87 1.14 -10.40
C VAL A 5 -10.14 2.35 -9.84
N GLU A 6 -9.93 3.38 -10.66
CA GLU A 6 -9.27 4.63 -10.25
C GLU A 6 -10.07 5.36 -9.17
N ASP A 7 -11.36 5.64 -9.40
CA ASP A 7 -12.23 6.38 -8.49
C ASP A 7 -12.39 5.63 -7.15
N THR A 8 -12.49 4.29 -7.18
CA THR A 8 -12.52 3.47 -5.96
C THR A 8 -11.21 3.59 -5.18
N SER A 9 -10.08 3.61 -5.88
CA SER A 9 -8.75 3.71 -5.28
C SER A 9 -8.50 5.10 -4.66
N LEU A 10 -8.94 6.16 -5.33
CA LEU A 10 -8.93 7.53 -4.81
C LEU A 10 -9.80 7.66 -3.56
N ALA A 11 -11.04 7.19 -3.63
CA ALA A 11 -11.97 7.22 -2.50
C ALA A 11 -11.43 6.44 -1.29
N PHE A 12 -10.82 5.27 -1.53
CA PHE A 12 -10.16 4.49 -0.48
C PHE A 12 -8.98 5.25 0.15
N GLY A 13 -8.12 5.85 -0.67
CA GLY A 13 -6.99 6.64 -0.19
C GLY A 13 -7.44 7.83 0.66
N GLN A 14 -8.49 8.53 0.25
CA GLN A 14 -9.08 9.62 1.01
C GLN A 14 -9.63 9.14 2.35
N ALA A 15 -10.41 8.05 2.37
CA ALA A 15 -10.94 7.48 3.59
C ALA A 15 -9.84 7.02 4.54
N LEU A 16 -8.75 6.45 4.03
CA LEU A 16 -7.58 6.06 4.82
C LEU A 16 -6.91 7.28 5.46
N ARG A 17 -6.71 8.37 4.70
CA ARG A 17 -6.15 9.63 5.22
C ARG A 17 -7.01 10.20 6.35
N GLU A 18 -8.33 10.22 6.15
CA GLU A 18 -9.28 10.72 7.16
C GLU A 18 -9.27 9.86 8.42
N ALA A 19 -9.24 8.53 8.28
CA ALA A 19 -9.21 7.60 9.40
C ALA A 19 -7.90 7.66 10.21
N LEU A 20 -6.77 7.99 9.56
CA LEU A 20 -5.47 8.15 10.21
C LEU A 20 -5.38 9.39 11.11
N GLY A 21 -6.24 10.39 10.90
CA GLY A 21 -6.27 11.62 11.70
C GLY A 21 -4.91 12.33 11.76
N ASP A 22 -4.51 12.75 12.96
CA ASP A 22 -3.22 13.41 13.22
C ASP A 22 -2.02 12.45 13.31
N LYS A 23 -2.27 11.13 13.19
CA LYS A 23 -1.27 10.06 13.28
C LYS A 23 -0.50 10.07 14.60
N ALA A 24 -1.09 10.59 15.68
CA ALA A 24 -0.47 10.55 17.00
C ALA A 24 -0.48 9.13 17.58
N GLY A 25 0.63 8.73 18.22
CA GLY A 25 0.73 7.47 18.96
C GLY A 25 0.82 6.20 18.10
N ILE A 26 0.80 6.30 16.77
CA ILE A 26 0.97 5.15 15.88
C ILE A 26 2.46 4.86 15.61
N ARG A 27 2.76 3.63 15.19
CA ARG A 27 4.11 3.21 14.80
C ARG A 27 4.66 3.94 13.58
N ARG A 28 3.79 4.48 12.73
CA ARG A 28 4.05 5.21 11.48
C ARG A 28 4.67 4.37 10.37
N PHE A 29 5.62 3.52 10.70
CA PHE A 29 6.31 2.62 9.78
C PHE A 29 5.81 1.19 9.98
N GLY A 30 5.64 0.49 8.87
CA GLY A 30 5.33 -0.94 8.87
C GLY A 30 5.83 -1.58 7.59
N ASP A 31 6.18 -2.85 7.67
CA ASP A 31 6.63 -3.64 6.54
C ASP A 31 6.10 -5.07 6.66
N ALA A 32 6.02 -5.76 5.53
CA ALA A 32 5.63 -7.15 5.49
C ALA A 32 6.24 -7.84 4.28
N MET A 33 6.64 -9.09 4.46
CA MET A 33 6.84 -10.04 3.37
C MET A 33 5.73 -11.08 3.40
N VAL A 34 5.06 -11.27 2.27
CA VAL A 34 3.90 -12.16 2.17
C VAL A 34 4.06 -13.08 0.97
N PRO A 35 4.05 -14.41 1.21
CA PRO A 35 3.98 -15.38 0.13
C PRO A 35 2.54 -15.62 -0.32
N LEU A 36 2.39 -16.05 -1.58
CA LEU A 36 1.22 -16.75 -2.09
C LEU A 36 1.69 -17.76 -3.13
N ASP A 37 1.69 -19.04 -2.77
CA ASP A 37 2.27 -20.12 -3.58
C ASP A 37 3.67 -19.77 -4.08
N GLU A 38 3.87 -19.62 -5.39
CA GLU A 38 5.18 -19.33 -6.00
C GLU A 38 5.57 -17.84 -5.98
N VAL A 39 4.70 -16.98 -5.44
CA VAL A 39 4.92 -15.54 -5.35
C VAL A 39 5.41 -15.15 -3.96
N LEU A 40 6.36 -14.22 -3.90
CA LEU A 40 6.73 -13.51 -2.68
C LEU A 40 6.70 -12.00 -2.92
N VAL A 41 6.00 -11.25 -2.07
CA VAL A 41 5.92 -9.79 -2.15
C VAL A 41 6.40 -9.14 -0.86
N GLN A 42 7.23 -8.11 -1.00
CA GLN A 42 7.59 -7.19 0.06
C GLN A 42 6.80 -5.88 -0.07
N ALA A 43 6.19 -5.42 1.02
CA ALA A 43 5.63 -4.08 1.14
C ALA A 43 6.28 -3.33 2.31
N ALA A 44 6.49 -2.03 2.16
CA ALA A 44 6.90 -1.14 3.24
C ALA A 44 6.14 0.19 3.14
N VAL A 45 5.67 0.68 4.28
CA VAL A 45 4.80 1.86 4.42
C VAL A 45 5.43 2.86 5.37
N ASP A 46 5.41 4.13 4.99
CA ASP A 46 5.61 5.29 5.89
C ASP A 46 4.37 6.19 5.79
N LEU A 47 3.65 6.35 6.91
CA LEU A 47 2.48 7.22 7.03
C LEU A 47 2.90 8.71 7.10
N SER A 48 3.57 9.16 6.04
CA SER A 48 4.54 10.25 6.06
C SER A 48 3.98 11.65 5.83
N GLY A 49 2.72 11.75 5.36
CA GLY A 49 2.14 12.99 4.84
C GLY A 49 2.56 13.32 3.40
N ARG A 50 3.47 12.55 2.81
CA ARG A 50 4.01 12.77 1.47
C ARG A 50 3.64 11.61 0.55
N PRO A 51 2.91 11.86 -0.55
CA PRO A 51 2.59 10.82 -1.51
C PRO A 51 3.87 10.41 -2.27
N TYR A 52 4.25 9.14 -2.16
CA TYR A 52 5.38 8.59 -2.92
C TYR A 52 5.21 7.09 -3.13
N LEU A 53 5.30 6.62 -4.37
CA LEU A 53 5.19 5.19 -4.70
C LEU A 53 6.48 4.68 -5.34
N VAL A 54 6.96 3.55 -4.84
CA VAL A 54 7.88 2.67 -5.58
C VAL A 54 7.19 1.33 -5.79
N HIS A 55 6.89 1.01 -7.04
CA HIS A 55 6.24 -0.24 -7.41
C HIS A 55 7.11 -1.01 -8.40
N ARG A 56 7.39 -2.27 -8.11
CA ARG A 56 8.14 -3.18 -8.99
C ARG A 56 7.46 -4.54 -9.00
N GLN A 57 7.13 -5.02 -10.20
CA GLN A 57 6.60 -6.36 -10.44
C GLN A 57 7.16 -6.92 -11.76
N PRO A 58 7.17 -8.24 -11.96
CA PRO A 58 7.46 -8.83 -13.26
C PRO A 58 6.36 -8.48 -14.28
N GLU A 59 6.68 -8.65 -15.56
CA GLU A 59 5.64 -8.67 -16.60
C GLU A 59 4.71 -9.87 -16.36
N ILE A 60 3.41 -9.62 -16.40
CA ILE A 60 2.35 -10.61 -16.22
C ILE A 60 1.30 -10.40 -17.31
N VAL A 61 0.43 -11.39 -17.54
CA VAL A 61 -0.64 -11.30 -18.55
C VAL A 61 -1.55 -10.11 -18.28
N GLU A 62 -2.00 -9.43 -19.33
CA GLU A 62 -2.80 -8.19 -19.25
C GLU A 62 -4.18 -8.37 -18.62
N LEU A 63 -4.72 -9.60 -18.62
CA LEU A 63 -6.06 -9.91 -18.12
C LEU A 63 -6.05 -11.12 -17.19
N ILE A 64 -6.68 -10.97 -16.02
CA ILE A 64 -7.08 -12.07 -15.13
C ILE A 64 -8.60 -12.08 -15.09
N GLY A 65 -9.24 -13.00 -15.81
CA GLY A 65 -10.69 -12.96 -16.00
C GLY A 65 -11.11 -11.65 -16.70
N THR A 66 -11.78 -10.76 -15.96
CA THR A 66 -12.19 -9.42 -16.44
C THR A 66 -11.35 -8.28 -15.85
N VAL A 67 -10.36 -8.60 -15.01
CA VAL A 67 -9.49 -7.61 -14.36
C VAL A 67 -8.30 -7.32 -15.26
N ASP A 68 -8.15 -6.05 -15.63
CA ASP A 68 -7.00 -5.52 -16.34
C ASP A 68 -5.82 -5.34 -15.36
N THR A 69 -4.79 -6.18 -15.50
CA THR A 69 -3.64 -6.20 -14.60
C THR A 69 -2.71 -5.01 -14.79
N THR A 70 -2.82 -4.31 -15.93
CA THR A 70 -2.05 -3.08 -16.19
C THR A 70 -2.43 -1.96 -15.22
N LEU A 71 -3.64 -2.03 -14.65
CA LEU A 71 -4.12 -1.11 -13.62
C LEU A 71 -3.56 -1.39 -12.23
N GLY A 72 -2.83 -2.49 -12.01
CA GLY A 72 -2.31 -2.85 -10.68
C GLY A 72 -1.42 -1.78 -10.08
N ARG A 73 -0.55 -1.19 -10.90
CA ARG A 73 0.27 -0.03 -10.48
C ARG A 73 -0.60 1.21 -10.25
N HIS A 74 -1.58 1.44 -11.13
CA HIS A 74 -2.45 2.62 -11.06
C HIS A 74 -3.26 2.67 -9.76
N ILE A 75 -3.75 1.52 -9.27
CA ILE A 75 -4.42 1.43 -7.96
C ILE A 75 -3.52 1.98 -6.84
N TRP A 76 -2.26 1.56 -6.81
CA TRP A 76 -1.32 2.03 -5.79
C TRP A 76 -0.99 3.52 -5.95
N GLU A 77 -0.88 4.02 -7.18
CA GLU A 77 -0.65 5.44 -7.46
C GLU A 77 -1.80 6.30 -6.93
N SER A 78 -3.05 5.91 -7.23
CA SER A 78 -4.26 6.59 -6.75
C SER A 78 -4.39 6.54 -5.23
N ILE A 79 -4.21 5.37 -4.60
CA ILE A 79 -4.28 5.23 -3.14
C ILE A 79 -3.21 6.10 -2.47
N VAL A 80 -1.97 6.07 -2.96
CA VAL A 80 -0.85 6.83 -2.38
C VAL A 80 -1.08 8.34 -2.51
N ALA A 81 -1.57 8.80 -3.66
CA ALA A 81 -1.86 10.20 -3.92
C ALA A 81 -2.84 10.77 -2.90
N GLU A 82 -3.94 10.06 -2.65
CA GLU A 82 -4.96 10.51 -1.71
C GLU A 82 -4.63 10.18 -0.25
N ALA A 83 -4.05 9.01 0.05
CA ALA A 83 -3.67 8.67 1.43
C ALA A 83 -2.54 9.55 1.98
N ARG A 84 -1.76 10.21 1.10
CA ARG A 84 -0.59 11.02 1.46
C ARG A 84 0.44 10.21 2.26
N ILE A 85 0.78 9.04 1.75
CA ILE A 85 1.74 8.10 2.37
C ILE A 85 2.88 7.78 1.41
N ALA A 86 4.00 7.30 1.93
CA ALA A 86 5.01 6.67 1.10
C ALA A 86 4.83 5.15 1.15
N LEU A 87 4.79 4.52 -0.03
CA LEU A 87 4.55 3.09 -0.19
C LEU A 87 5.60 2.50 -1.13
N HIS A 88 6.20 1.39 -0.70
CA HIS A 88 7.06 0.56 -1.53
C HIS A 88 6.41 -0.81 -1.65
N VAL A 89 6.24 -1.31 -2.87
CA VAL A 89 5.76 -2.66 -3.17
C VAL A 89 6.71 -3.31 -4.18
N ARG A 90 7.24 -4.47 -3.82
CA ARG A 90 8.19 -5.22 -4.64
C ARG A 90 7.78 -6.68 -4.68
N VAL A 91 7.39 -7.16 -5.85
CA VAL A 91 7.30 -8.60 -6.11
C VAL A 91 8.72 -9.12 -6.28
N LEU A 92 9.15 -9.98 -5.36
CA LEU A 92 10.51 -10.52 -5.31
C LEU A 92 10.66 -11.71 -6.24
N GLU A 93 9.63 -12.54 -6.33
CA GLU A 93 9.54 -13.70 -7.22
C GLU A 93 8.08 -14.07 -7.48
N GLY A 94 7.87 -14.88 -8.52
CA GLY A 94 6.58 -15.43 -8.91
C GLY A 94 6.13 -15.06 -10.32
N ARG A 95 5.07 -15.70 -10.82
CA ARG A 95 4.68 -15.63 -12.24
C ARG A 95 3.18 -15.65 -12.50
N ASN A 96 2.39 -16.26 -11.63
CA ASN A 96 0.95 -16.28 -11.80
C ASN A 96 0.40 -14.88 -11.53
N ALA A 97 -0.28 -14.31 -12.52
CA ALA A 97 -0.78 -12.94 -12.46
C ALA A 97 -1.76 -12.72 -11.28
N HIS A 98 -2.64 -13.70 -11.01
CA HIS A 98 -3.55 -13.66 -9.86
C HIS A 98 -2.76 -13.64 -8.56
N HIS A 99 -1.81 -14.56 -8.40
CA HIS A 99 -1.03 -14.66 -7.17
C HIS A 99 -0.19 -13.40 -6.95
N VAL A 100 0.41 -12.86 -8.00
CA VAL A 100 1.18 -11.60 -7.98
C VAL A 100 0.29 -10.44 -7.53
N PHE A 101 -0.92 -10.34 -8.08
CA PHE A 101 -1.83 -9.26 -7.72
C PHE A 101 -2.27 -9.39 -6.26
N GLU A 102 -2.79 -10.55 -5.87
CA GLU A 102 -3.33 -10.78 -4.52
C GLU A 102 -2.27 -10.66 -3.42
N ALA A 103 -1.06 -11.18 -3.65
CA ALA A 103 0.03 -11.10 -2.68
C ALA A 103 0.46 -9.65 -2.40
N GLN A 104 0.39 -8.76 -3.39
CA GLN A 104 0.65 -7.32 -3.19
C GLN A 104 -0.34 -6.71 -2.21
N PHE A 105 -1.65 -6.93 -2.42
CA PHE A 105 -2.66 -6.42 -1.49
C PHE A 105 -2.48 -6.97 -0.09
N LYS A 106 -2.17 -8.27 0.05
CA LYS A 106 -1.93 -8.89 1.36
C LYS A 106 -0.69 -8.30 2.05
N ALA A 107 0.39 -8.05 1.31
CA ALA A 107 1.60 -7.44 1.85
C ALA A 107 1.33 -6.01 2.33
N VAL A 108 0.66 -5.19 1.50
CA VAL A 108 0.31 -3.80 1.85
C VAL A 108 -0.62 -3.76 3.05
N ALA A 109 -1.64 -4.63 3.11
CA ALA A 109 -2.56 -4.71 4.25
C ALA A 109 -1.85 -5.05 5.57
N ARG A 110 -0.89 -5.99 5.56
CA ARG A 110 -0.11 -6.32 6.76
C ARG A 110 0.83 -5.18 7.17
N ALA A 111 1.53 -4.58 6.21
CA ALA A 111 2.41 -3.43 6.48
C ALA A 111 1.62 -2.23 7.03
N LEU A 112 0.44 -1.94 6.47
CA LEU A 112 -0.46 -0.89 6.96
C LEU A 112 -0.97 -1.18 8.36
N ARG A 113 -1.39 -2.42 8.65
CA ARG A 113 -1.83 -2.82 10.00
C ARG A 113 -0.77 -2.50 11.04
N ASP A 114 0.49 -2.82 10.75
CA ASP A 114 1.58 -2.57 11.68
C ASP A 114 1.92 -1.08 11.76
N ALA A 115 1.92 -0.35 10.64
CA ALA A 115 2.16 1.09 10.61
C ALA A 115 1.11 1.90 11.40
N CYS A 116 -0.15 1.48 11.33
CA CYS A 116 -1.29 2.10 12.03
C CYS A 116 -1.44 1.64 13.48
N ALA A 117 -0.70 0.63 13.93
CA ALA A 117 -0.84 0.12 15.29
C ALA A 117 -0.40 1.18 16.31
N ILE A 118 -1.16 1.28 17.40
CA ILE A 118 -0.81 2.13 18.54
C ILE A 118 0.41 1.53 19.25
N ASP A 119 1.40 2.37 19.53
CA ASP A 119 2.59 2.00 20.30
C ASP A 119 2.63 2.84 21.59
N SER A 120 2.55 2.18 22.74
CA SER A 120 2.58 2.84 24.05
C SER A 120 3.90 3.57 24.34
N ARG A 121 4.94 3.32 23.53
CA ARG A 121 6.25 3.99 23.63
C ARG A 121 6.29 5.29 22.82
N ILE A 122 5.31 5.55 21.97
CA ILE A 122 5.22 6.74 21.13
C ILE A 122 4.24 7.72 21.77
N SER A 123 4.72 8.93 22.05
CA SER A 123 3.90 10.04 22.52
C SER A 123 3.80 11.09 21.43
N GLY A 124 2.58 11.55 21.15
CA GLY A 124 2.30 12.54 20.11
C GLY A 124 2.62 12.03 18.69
N ILE A 125 2.95 12.96 17.79
CA ILE A 125 3.20 12.67 16.38
C ILE A 125 4.62 12.10 16.21
N PRO A 126 4.81 10.91 15.60
CA PRO A 126 6.12 10.26 15.42
C PRO A 126 6.95 10.93 14.30
N SER A 127 7.29 12.21 14.47
CA SER A 127 8.04 13.04 13.52
C SER A 127 8.92 14.03 14.27
N THR A 128 10.19 14.15 13.85
CA THR A 128 11.12 15.13 14.42
C THR A 128 10.71 16.58 14.14
N LYS A 129 9.82 16.80 13.18
CA LYS A 129 9.26 18.13 12.84
C LYS A 129 8.01 18.48 13.67
N GLY A 130 7.48 17.54 14.45
CA GLY A 130 6.21 17.72 15.18
C GLY A 130 4.96 17.71 14.30
N SER A 131 5.08 17.40 12.99
CA SER A 131 3.96 17.31 12.03
C SER A 131 4.19 16.23 10.96
N LEU A 132 3.08 15.76 10.36
CA LEU A 132 2.96 14.73 9.31
C LEU A 132 1.76 15.00 8.39
#